data_AF-A0A8T5F938-F1
#
_entry.id   AF-A0A8T5F938-F1
#
_cell.length_a   1.000
_cell.length_b   1.000
_cell.length_c   1.000
_cell.angle_alpha   90.00
_cell.angle_beta   90.00
_cell.angle_gamma   90.00
#
_symmetry.space_group_name_H-M   'P 1'
#
loop_
_entity.id
_entity.type
_entity.pdbx_description
1 polymer ?
#
loop_
_entity_poly.entity_id
_entity_poly.type
_entity_poly.pdbx_seq_one_letter_code
_entity_poly.pdbx_strand_id
1 'polypeptide(L)'
;MKSKFRSFEDAKKFAQSSNIKNWKEWRLASKSKQLPDDIPSAPNTTYKRKWISWGDFLGTKRIQNNQKVFLSFGNARDFVQSLNLKTQKEWSDYCKSGNKPNNIPVAPNLVYKNQGYNGIIDWLGSKRISNRNRKYRSFTVAKKFVQSLSLTSSISWRVYCKSGERPEDIPSHPHVIYKNKGWIGYGDFLGNITDDGSKIPRTKIKFCSFTVAKKFVQSLNFHSRTGWEEYRKSGNRPKDIPSAPRDMYKKEWKGWGDFLGTGTLAPKDRQYRSFEEARKFVQGLKLKNTNDWKKYCKSGDKPNDIPKTPDQNYKKEWKGWGDFLDNGYTREHMSFEEARKFAQGLGLKSSTEWRKYTKSNDKPKNIPPRPDYAYKNKGWVGYGDFLDTGRTREYLSFEEAREFVHSLKLTGMNEYRELCKTDKIPKNIPRTPYTVYKNKGWISFGDWFGTGTVSSHKISENFLSFDELKIEMKKLAKKYDIRNYSDWRKFVASGKKPDNIPSNFDKIYLKEWKGIGDLLGTGQVSYRIIAKNYLSFKDAKPLIQKLAKKYNIRNTKDWNNAVKKGLIPDNIPHRPWRTYKKRKLDSSN
;
A
#
# COMPACT_ATOMS: atom_id res chain seq x y z
N MET A 1 2.68 -55.18 54.60
CA MET A 1 3.45 -54.23 53.74
C MET A 1 2.54 -53.07 53.36
N LYS A 2 2.84 -51.85 53.82
CA LYS A 2 2.09 -50.65 53.42
C LYS A 2 2.32 -50.43 51.91
N SER A 3 1.22 -50.29 51.15
CA SER A 3 1.28 -49.99 49.71
C SER A 3 2.11 -48.75 49.46
N LYS A 4 3.08 -48.82 48.55
CA LYS A 4 3.90 -47.67 48.10
C LYS A 4 3.08 -46.59 47.39
N PHE A 5 1.86 -46.93 46.95
CA PHE A 5 0.99 -46.07 46.16
C PHE A 5 -0.32 -45.74 46.89
N ARG A 6 -0.88 -44.56 46.61
CA ARG A 6 -2.17 -44.10 47.15
C ARG A 6 -3.32 -45.05 46.79
N SER A 7 -4.44 -44.92 47.50
CA SER A 7 -5.65 -45.69 47.21
C SER A 7 -6.13 -45.44 45.77
N PHE A 8 -6.86 -46.40 45.19
CA PHE A 8 -7.41 -46.26 43.84
C PHE A 8 -8.28 -45.01 43.70
N GLU A 9 -9.09 -44.69 44.70
CA GLU A 9 -9.99 -43.53 44.64
C GLU A 9 -9.24 -42.21 44.71
N ASP A 10 -8.18 -42.13 45.52
CA ASP A 10 -7.35 -40.92 45.60
C ASP A 10 -6.52 -40.73 44.33
N ALA A 11 -5.99 -41.82 43.78
CA ALA A 11 -5.28 -41.80 42.51
C ALA A 11 -6.20 -41.44 41.34
N LYS A 12 -7.46 -41.90 41.36
CA LYS A 12 -8.50 -41.56 40.37
C LYS A 12 -8.92 -40.10 40.48
N LYS A 13 -9.15 -39.57 41.68
CA LYS A 13 -9.42 -38.13 41.90
C LYS A 13 -8.28 -37.27 41.39
N PHE A 14 -7.04 -37.63 41.72
CA PHE A 14 -5.86 -36.95 41.19
C PHE A 14 -5.84 -37.01 39.65
N ALA A 15 -6.03 -38.20 39.07
CA ALA A 15 -6.04 -38.39 37.64
C ALA A 15 -7.10 -37.54 36.92
N GLN A 16 -8.29 -37.40 37.50
CA GLN A 16 -9.38 -36.58 36.97
C GLN A 16 -9.15 -35.08 37.15
N SER A 17 -8.41 -34.67 38.19
CA SER A 17 -7.96 -33.27 38.37
C SER A 17 -6.77 -32.91 37.49
N SER A 18 -5.98 -33.89 37.07
CA SER A 18 -4.88 -33.70 36.13
C SER A 18 -5.46 -33.51 34.73
N ASN A 19 -5.06 -32.45 34.02
CA ASN A 19 -5.54 -32.15 32.66
C ASN A 19 -5.00 -33.13 31.58
N ILE A 20 -4.77 -34.38 31.96
CA ILE A 20 -4.20 -35.46 31.16
C ILE A 20 -5.34 -36.22 30.49
N LYS A 21 -5.35 -36.24 29.15
CA LYS A 21 -6.53 -36.67 28.37
C LYS A 21 -6.45 -38.10 27.85
N ASN A 22 -5.28 -38.74 27.92
CA ASN A 22 -5.11 -40.11 27.43
C ASN A 22 -3.89 -40.82 28.05
N TRP A 23 -3.80 -42.13 27.83
CA TRP A 23 -2.75 -42.99 28.38
C TRP A 23 -1.34 -42.62 27.91
N LYS A 24 -1.17 -42.00 26.73
CA LYS A 24 0.15 -41.58 26.22
C LYS A 24 0.67 -40.39 27.02
N GLU A 25 -0.19 -39.41 27.25
CA GLU A 25 0.11 -38.24 28.09
C GLU A 25 0.40 -38.66 29.54
N TRP A 26 -0.37 -39.61 30.09
CA TRP A 26 -0.11 -40.16 31.42
C TRP A 26 1.28 -40.82 31.52
N ARG A 27 1.64 -41.62 30.51
CA ARG A 27 2.93 -42.29 30.45
C ARG A 27 4.09 -41.29 30.31
N LEU A 28 3.88 -40.20 29.56
CA LEU A 28 4.87 -39.12 29.44
C LEU A 28 5.05 -38.38 30.76
N ALA A 29 3.96 -37.96 31.41
CA ALA A 29 4.00 -37.29 32.72
C ALA A 29 4.67 -38.16 33.79
N SER A 30 4.45 -39.47 33.76
CA SER A 30 5.12 -40.41 34.65
C SER A 30 6.62 -40.50 34.37
N LYS A 31 7.04 -40.59 33.10
CA LYS A 31 8.46 -40.66 32.71
C LYS A 31 9.22 -39.36 33.01
N SER A 32 8.56 -38.21 32.90
CA SER A 32 9.13 -36.90 33.18
C SER A 32 9.09 -36.53 34.67
N LYS A 33 8.72 -37.45 35.56
CA LYS A 33 8.57 -37.22 37.02
C LYS A 33 7.64 -36.05 37.37
N GLN A 34 6.62 -35.82 36.54
CA GLN A 34 5.58 -34.81 36.78
C GLN A 34 4.40 -35.35 37.61
N LEU A 35 4.36 -36.67 37.83
CA LEU A 35 3.39 -37.29 38.74
C LEU A 35 4.03 -37.40 40.14
N PRO A 36 3.25 -37.21 41.22
CA PRO A 36 3.69 -37.52 42.57
C PRO A 36 4.24 -38.95 42.70
N ASP A 37 5.26 -39.14 43.53
CA ASP A 37 5.95 -40.43 43.70
C ASP A 37 5.04 -41.56 44.23
N ASP A 38 3.90 -41.19 44.82
CA ASP A 38 2.87 -42.08 45.33
C ASP A 38 1.77 -42.43 44.30
N ILE A 39 1.90 -41.96 43.05
CA ILE A 39 1.05 -42.32 41.91
C ILE A 39 1.78 -43.31 40.98
N PRO A 40 1.18 -44.49 40.70
CA PRO A 40 1.85 -45.48 39.88
C PRO A 40 1.92 -45.06 38.41
N SER A 41 3.05 -45.39 37.76
CA SER A 41 3.27 -45.18 36.32
C SER A 41 2.33 -46.02 35.45
N ALA A 42 1.93 -47.20 35.96
CA ALA A 42 1.01 -48.14 35.32
C ALA A 42 -0.19 -48.43 36.24
N PRO A 43 -1.14 -47.49 36.39
CA PRO A 43 -2.27 -47.63 37.31
C PRO A 43 -3.20 -48.78 36.93
N ASN A 44 -3.28 -49.15 35.64
CA ASN A 44 -4.03 -50.30 35.15
C ASN A 44 -3.51 -51.65 35.65
N THR A 45 -2.21 -51.73 35.95
CA THR A 45 -1.59 -52.93 36.52
C THR A 45 -1.61 -52.90 38.04
N THR A 46 -1.41 -51.72 38.63
CA THR A 46 -1.36 -51.52 40.09
C THR A 46 -2.75 -51.69 40.72
N TYR A 47 -3.78 -51.15 40.08
CA TYR A 47 -5.16 -51.22 40.54
C TYR A 47 -5.99 -52.26 39.78
N LYS A 48 -5.36 -53.35 39.31
CA LYS A 48 -5.96 -54.34 38.39
C LYS A 48 -7.37 -54.79 38.78
N ARG A 49 -7.64 -55.00 40.08
CA ARG A 49 -8.95 -55.48 40.58
C ARG A 49 -10.06 -54.41 40.54
N LYS A 50 -9.71 -53.12 40.51
CA LYS A 50 -10.65 -51.99 40.50
C LYS A 50 -10.63 -51.22 39.16
N TRP A 51 -9.80 -51.64 38.22
CA TRP A 51 -9.56 -50.94 36.97
C TRP A 51 -10.64 -51.25 35.92
N ILE A 52 -11.39 -50.22 35.51
CA ILE A 52 -12.42 -50.33 34.47
C ILE A 52 -11.83 -49.99 33.11
N SER A 53 -11.33 -48.76 32.94
CA SER A 53 -10.68 -48.31 31.71
C SER A 53 -9.90 -47.01 31.92
N TRP A 54 -9.05 -46.64 30.96
CA TRP A 54 -8.43 -45.31 30.93
C TRP A 54 -9.45 -44.17 30.85
N GLY A 55 -10.60 -44.41 30.22
CA GLY A 55 -11.67 -43.41 30.12
C GLY A 55 -12.35 -43.13 31.46
N ASP A 56 -12.52 -44.17 32.28
CA ASP A 56 -13.06 -44.09 33.65
C ASP A 56 -12.03 -43.47 34.61
N PHE A 57 -10.77 -43.92 34.55
CA PHE A 57 -9.71 -43.45 35.44
C PHE A 57 -9.34 -41.97 35.20
N LEU A 58 -9.31 -41.52 33.93
CA LEU A 58 -9.00 -40.12 33.57
C LEU A 58 -10.25 -39.22 33.48
N GLY A 59 -11.45 -39.76 33.69
CA GLY A 59 -12.71 -38.98 33.61
C GLY A 59 -13.11 -38.52 32.20
N THR A 60 -12.55 -39.11 31.13
CA THR A 60 -12.77 -38.67 29.74
C THR A 60 -14.01 -39.26 29.06
N LYS A 61 -14.77 -40.13 29.76
CA LYS A 61 -15.99 -40.82 29.26
C LYS A 61 -15.80 -41.59 27.94
N ARG A 62 -14.56 -41.91 27.56
CA ARG A 62 -14.22 -42.68 26.35
C ARG A 62 -14.28 -44.19 26.63
N ILE A 63 -15.16 -44.90 25.93
CA ILE A 63 -15.34 -46.37 26.04
C ILE A 63 -14.55 -47.08 24.92
N GLN A 64 -13.94 -48.24 25.23
CA GLN A 64 -13.28 -49.08 24.23
C GLN A 64 -14.30 -49.63 23.21
N ASN A 65 -13.89 -49.78 21.94
CA ASN A 65 -14.81 -50.11 20.83
C ASN A 65 -15.59 -51.42 21.04
N ASN A 66 -15.03 -52.39 21.76
CA ASN A 66 -15.64 -53.69 22.06
C ASN A 66 -16.69 -53.66 23.20
N GLN A 67 -16.83 -52.54 23.91
CA GLN A 67 -17.80 -52.35 25.00
C GLN A 67 -18.94 -51.39 24.61
N LYS A 68 -19.04 -51.02 23.32
CA LYS A 68 -20.11 -50.13 22.82
C LYS A 68 -21.41 -50.93 22.63
N VAL A 69 -22.37 -50.72 23.53
CA VAL A 69 -23.76 -51.16 23.34
C VAL A 69 -24.48 -50.11 22.47
N PHE A 70 -24.89 -50.49 21.26
CA PHE A 70 -25.63 -49.62 20.36
C PHE A 70 -27.15 -49.71 20.63
N LEU A 71 -27.86 -48.60 20.40
CA LEU A 71 -29.33 -48.59 20.48
C LEU A 71 -29.94 -49.57 19.46
N SER A 72 -31.19 -49.99 19.69
CA SER A 72 -31.95 -50.72 18.66
C SER A 72 -32.09 -49.86 17.41
N PHE A 73 -32.21 -50.49 16.24
CA PHE A 73 -32.31 -49.78 14.96
C PHE A 73 -33.39 -48.70 14.95
N GLY A 74 -34.60 -49.00 15.48
CA GLY A 74 -35.70 -48.04 15.57
C GLY A 74 -35.34 -46.80 16.39
N ASN A 75 -34.92 -46.98 17.65
CA ASN A 75 -34.57 -45.87 18.54
C ASN A 75 -33.38 -45.05 18.01
N ALA A 76 -32.41 -45.72 17.38
CA ALA A 76 -31.27 -45.07 16.79
C ALA A 76 -31.65 -44.27 15.54
N ARG A 77 -32.58 -44.78 14.72
CA ARG A 77 -33.14 -44.12 13.54
C ARG A 77 -33.97 -42.91 13.93
N ASP A 78 -34.83 -43.02 14.94
CA ASP A 78 -35.66 -41.90 15.41
C ASP A 78 -34.81 -40.74 15.94
N PHE A 79 -33.75 -41.06 16.71
CA PHE A 79 -32.77 -40.07 17.12
C PHE A 79 -32.08 -39.40 15.93
N VAL A 80 -31.63 -40.17 14.93
CA VAL A 80 -30.96 -39.58 13.77
C VAL A 80 -31.90 -38.72 12.94
N GLN A 81 -33.17 -39.13 12.82
CA GLN A 81 -34.20 -38.36 12.11
C GLN A 81 -34.54 -37.07 12.86
N SER A 82 -34.51 -37.05 14.20
CA SER A 82 -34.72 -35.82 14.99
C SER A 82 -33.63 -34.77 14.77
N LEU A 83 -32.46 -35.14 14.23
CA LEU A 83 -31.38 -34.21 13.88
C LEU A 83 -31.64 -33.44 12.58
N ASN A 84 -32.67 -33.82 11.80
CA ASN A 84 -33.05 -33.18 10.53
C ASN A 84 -31.89 -33.08 9.50
N LEU A 85 -30.95 -34.01 9.52
CA LEU A 85 -29.82 -34.07 8.59
C LEU A 85 -30.29 -34.57 7.23
N LYS A 86 -29.88 -33.90 6.14
CA LYS A 86 -30.41 -34.16 4.79
C LYS A 86 -29.47 -34.98 3.92
N THR A 87 -28.18 -35.02 4.25
CA THR A 87 -27.14 -35.62 3.41
C THR A 87 -26.19 -36.53 4.19
N GLN A 88 -25.61 -37.51 3.50
CA GLN A 88 -24.54 -38.36 4.07
C GLN A 88 -23.31 -37.54 4.51
N LYS A 89 -23.05 -36.40 3.86
CA LYS A 89 -21.99 -35.47 4.25
C LYS A 89 -22.30 -34.84 5.61
N GLU A 90 -23.50 -34.31 5.79
CA GLU A 90 -23.96 -33.78 7.08
C GLU A 90 -23.90 -34.83 8.20
N TRP A 91 -24.28 -36.08 7.89
CA TRP A 91 -24.12 -37.20 8.83
C TRP A 91 -22.66 -37.44 9.24
N SER A 92 -21.75 -37.47 8.25
CA SER A 92 -20.31 -37.61 8.50
C SER A 92 -19.76 -36.45 9.33
N ASP A 93 -20.16 -35.22 9.03
CA ASP A 93 -19.69 -34.02 9.73
C ASP A 93 -20.23 -33.98 11.17
N TYR A 94 -21.49 -34.37 11.39
CA TYR A 94 -22.07 -34.57 12.71
C TYR A 94 -21.32 -35.64 13.51
N CYS A 95 -20.99 -36.78 12.90
CA CYS A 95 -20.19 -37.84 13.54
C CYS A 95 -18.80 -37.35 13.98
N LYS A 96 -18.19 -36.42 13.23
CA LYS A 96 -16.87 -35.84 13.53
C LYS A 96 -16.91 -34.68 14.53
N SER A 97 -18.07 -34.04 14.70
CA SER A 97 -18.23 -32.87 15.58
C SER A 97 -18.02 -33.15 17.07
N GLY A 98 -18.00 -34.43 17.48
CA GLY A 98 -17.94 -34.84 18.88
C GLY A 98 -19.30 -34.86 19.59
N ASN A 99 -20.36 -34.36 18.94
CA ASN A 99 -21.71 -34.30 19.51
C ASN A 99 -22.51 -35.61 19.36
N LYS A 100 -22.04 -36.56 18.54
CA LYS A 100 -22.71 -37.84 18.31
C LYS A 100 -22.67 -38.71 19.57
N PRO A 101 -23.81 -39.14 20.11
CA PRO A 101 -23.86 -40.06 21.25
C PRO A 101 -23.06 -41.35 21.02
N ASN A 102 -22.48 -41.90 22.08
CA ASN A 102 -21.60 -43.08 21.98
C ASN A 102 -22.34 -44.37 21.59
N ASN A 103 -23.64 -44.44 21.87
CA ASN A 103 -24.57 -45.54 21.55
C ASN A 103 -25.18 -45.44 20.14
N ILE A 104 -24.78 -44.45 19.33
CA ILE A 104 -25.17 -44.34 17.92
C ILE A 104 -23.96 -44.70 17.03
N PRO A 105 -24.09 -45.68 16.11
CA PRO A 105 -22.96 -46.10 15.29
C PRO A 105 -22.64 -45.07 14.20
N VAL A 106 -21.36 -44.91 13.88
CA VAL A 106 -20.92 -44.06 12.75
C VAL A 106 -21.31 -44.70 11.41
N ALA A 107 -21.23 -46.04 11.33
CA ALA A 107 -21.55 -46.85 10.17
C ALA A 107 -22.81 -47.70 10.44
N PRO A 108 -24.02 -47.12 10.34
CA PRO A 108 -25.27 -47.84 10.60
C PRO A 108 -25.47 -49.01 9.63
N ASN A 109 -24.93 -48.93 8.42
CA ASN A 109 -24.97 -50.01 7.43
C ASN A 109 -24.23 -51.29 7.88
N LEU A 110 -23.27 -51.17 8.79
CA LEU A 110 -22.55 -52.33 9.33
C LEU A 110 -23.24 -52.88 10.57
N VAL A 111 -23.72 -52.00 11.45
CA VAL A 111 -24.34 -52.38 12.72
C VAL A 111 -25.77 -52.90 12.54
N TYR A 112 -26.54 -52.30 11.63
CA TYR A 112 -27.95 -52.61 11.43
C TYR A 112 -28.23 -53.32 10.09
N LYS A 113 -27.20 -53.91 9.46
CA LYS A 113 -27.28 -54.55 8.14
C LYS A 113 -28.48 -55.50 7.99
N ASN A 114 -28.75 -56.30 9.03
CA ASN A 114 -29.85 -57.27 9.07
C ASN A 114 -30.97 -56.86 10.05
N GLN A 115 -31.00 -55.60 10.48
CA GLN A 115 -31.95 -55.08 11.48
C GLN A 115 -32.88 -54.00 10.89
N GLY A 116 -33.12 -54.04 9.57
CA GLY A 116 -34.03 -53.11 8.88
C GLY A 116 -33.38 -51.90 8.21
N TYR A 117 -32.05 -51.82 8.17
CA TYR A 117 -31.35 -50.71 7.51
C TYR A 117 -31.58 -50.71 5.99
N ASN A 118 -32.28 -49.70 5.48
CA ASN A 118 -32.61 -49.55 4.06
C ASN A 118 -31.80 -48.43 3.35
N GLY A 119 -30.58 -48.21 3.80
CA GLY A 119 -29.67 -47.20 3.24
C GLY A 119 -29.71 -45.86 3.96
N ILE A 120 -28.73 -45.01 3.63
CA ILE A 120 -28.46 -43.78 4.38
C ILE A 120 -29.59 -42.75 4.27
N ILE A 121 -30.40 -42.81 3.21
CA ILE A 121 -31.52 -41.89 3.00
C ILE A 121 -32.64 -42.18 4.00
N ASP A 122 -33.00 -43.46 4.18
CA ASP A 122 -33.99 -43.92 5.17
C ASP A 122 -33.51 -43.64 6.60
N TRP A 123 -32.23 -43.94 6.86
CA TRP A 123 -31.58 -43.66 8.14
C TRP A 123 -31.66 -42.18 8.55
N LEU A 124 -31.57 -41.27 7.58
CA LEU A 124 -31.66 -39.82 7.80
C LEU A 124 -33.09 -39.27 7.70
N GLY A 125 -34.08 -40.08 7.30
CA GLY A 125 -35.45 -39.62 7.06
C GLY A 125 -35.58 -38.63 5.88
N SER A 126 -34.64 -38.66 4.95
CA SER A 126 -34.59 -37.72 3.83
C SER A 126 -35.60 -38.12 2.75
N LYS A 127 -36.47 -37.19 2.32
CA LYS A 127 -37.45 -37.42 1.23
C LYS A 127 -36.81 -37.57 -0.17
N ARG A 128 -35.49 -37.65 -0.30
CA ARG A 128 -34.79 -37.74 -1.59
C ARG A 128 -34.86 -39.15 -2.17
N ILE A 129 -35.36 -39.30 -3.40
CA ILE A 129 -35.43 -40.58 -4.09
C ILE A 129 -34.03 -41.00 -4.56
N SER A 130 -33.65 -42.25 -4.28
CA SER A 130 -32.42 -42.89 -4.78
C SER A 130 -32.32 -42.79 -6.30
N ASN A 131 -31.11 -42.54 -6.85
CA ASN A 131 -30.87 -42.47 -8.29
C ASN A 131 -31.38 -43.72 -9.05
N ARG A 132 -31.39 -44.89 -8.40
CA ARG A 132 -31.89 -46.16 -8.98
C ARG A 132 -33.41 -46.20 -9.15
N ASN A 133 -34.16 -45.39 -8.41
CA ASN A 133 -35.62 -45.40 -8.39
C ASN A 133 -36.23 -44.17 -9.09
N ARG A 134 -35.43 -43.36 -9.79
CA ARG A 134 -35.92 -42.17 -10.49
C ARG A 134 -36.72 -42.56 -11.74
N LYS A 135 -38.00 -42.19 -11.76
CA LYS A 135 -38.85 -42.26 -12.96
C LYS A 135 -38.75 -40.93 -13.71
N TYR A 136 -38.30 -40.98 -14.97
CA TYR A 136 -38.19 -39.80 -15.83
C TYR A 136 -39.42 -39.68 -16.73
N ARG A 137 -39.83 -38.45 -17.06
CA ARG A 137 -40.90 -38.19 -18.04
C ARG A 137 -40.55 -38.77 -19.40
N SER A 138 -41.57 -39.02 -20.23
CA SER A 138 -41.38 -39.44 -21.62
C SER A 138 -40.59 -38.40 -22.40
N PHE A 139 -39.87 -38.83 -23.44
CA PHE A 139 -39.00 -37.96 -24.22
C PHE A 139 -39.76 -36.75 -24.78
N THR A 140 -40.96 -36.94 -25.32
CA THR A 140 -41.78 -35.86 -25.89
C THR A 140 -42.16 -34.80 -24.85
N VAL A 141 -42.54 -35.22 -23.64
CA VAL A 141 -42.91 -34.29 -22.56
C VAL A 141 -41.67 -33.57 -22.01
N ALA A 142 -40.56 -34.30 -21.85
CA ALA A 142 -39.29 -33.70 -21.44
C ALA A 142 -38.78 -32.70 -22.49
N LYS A 143 -38.85 -33.03 -23.77
CA LYS A 143 -38.47 -32.16 -24.89
C LYS A 143 -39.29 -30.87 -24.91
N LYS A 144 -40.62 -30.94 -24.82
CA LYS A 144 -41.49 -29.75 -24.76
C LYS A 144 -41.13 -28.83 -23.59
N PHE A 145 -40.87 -29.40 -22.41
CA PHE A 145 -40.40 -28.62 -21.25
C PHE A 145 -39.03 -27.99 -21.49
N VAL A 146 -38.07 -28.75 -22.01
CA VAL A 146 -36.71 -28.24 -22.20
C VAL A 146 -36.68 -27.14 -23.27
N GLN A 147 -37.49 -27.26 -24.32
CA GLN A 147 -37.68 -26.23 -25.33
C GLN A 147 -38.33 -24.95 -24.77
N SER A 148 -39.23 -25.06 -23.78
CA SER A 148 -39.80 -23.86 -23.12
C SER A 148 -38.76 -23.07 -22.31
N LEU A 149 -37.65 -23.69 -21.91
CA LEU A 149 -36.55 -23.01 -21.21
C LEU A 149 -35.69 -22.14 -22.13
N SER A 150 -35.86 -22.25 -23.46
CA SER A 150 -35.09 -21.49 -24.46
C SER A 150 -33.56 -21.63 -24.32
N LEU A 151 -33.10 -22.80 -23.88
CA LEU A 151 -31.67 -23.12 -23.78
C LEU A 151 -31.17 -23.50 -25.17
N THR A 152 -30.09 -22.89 -25.66
CA THR A 152 -29.61 -23.15 -27.03
C THR A 152 -28.28 -23.92 -27.09
N SER A 153 -27.75 -24.34 -25.95
CA SER A 153 -26.47 -25.04 -25.87
C SER A 153 -26.50 -26.19 -24.87
N SER A 154 -25.77 -27.27 -25.19
CA SER A 154 -25.52 -28.36 -24.25
C SER A 154 -24.78 -27.87 -22.99
N ILE A 155 -24.05 -26.77 -23.10
CA ILE A 155 -23.39 -26.10 -21.97
C ILE A 155 -24.42 -25.46 -21.04
N SER A 156 -25.39 -24.70 -21.58
CA SER A 156 -26.43 -24.08 -20.78
C SER A 156 -27.37 -25.12 -20.16
N TRP A 157 -27.64 -26.23 -20.85
CA TRP A 157 -28.30 -27.41 -20.27
C TRP A 157 -27.55 -27.96 -19.05
N ARG A 158 -26.24 -28.13 -19.15
CA ARG A 158 -25.41 -28.63 -18.04
C ARG A 158 -25.44 -27.68 -16.84
N VAL A 159 -25.41 -26.38 -17.09
CA VAL A 159 -25.50 -25.35 -16.03
C VAL A 159 -26.86 -25.39 -15.36
N TYR A 160 -27.94 -25.44 -16.15
CA TYR A 160 -29.30 -25.59 -15.65
C TYR A 160 -29.47 -26.86 -14.80
N CYS A 161 -28.88 -27.98 -15.21
CA CYS A 161 -28.87 -29.21 -14.40
C CYS A 161 -28.20 -29.04 -13.03
N LYS A 162 -27.17 -28.19 -12.94
CA LYS A 162 -26.42 -27.88 -11.71
C LYS A 162 -27.07 -26.77 -10.89
N SER A 163 -28.02 -26.02 -11.46
CA SER A 163 -28.65 -24.88 -10.79
C SER A 163 -29.58 -25.31 -9.65
N GLY A 164 -30.04 -26.56 -9.65
CA GLY A 164 -31.07 -27.07 -8.74
C GLY A 164 -32.51 -26.79 -9.21
N GLU A 165 -32.69 -26.05 -10.31
CA GLU A 165 -34.02 -25.72 -10.85
C GLU A 165 -34.55 -26.78 -11.83
N ARG A 166 -33.70 -27.70 -12.28
CA ARG A 166 -34.11 -28.82 -13.12
C ARG A 166 -35.06 -29.73 -12.34
N PRO A 167 -36.27 -29.99 -12.85
CA PRO A 167 -37.19 -30.97 -12.27
C PRO A 167 -36.53 -32.33 -12.08
N GLU A 168 -36.84 -33.00 -10.96
CA GLU A 168 -36.22 -34.29 -10.61
C GLU A 168 -36.53 -35.39 -11.63
N ASP A 169 -37.67 -35.28 -12.31
CA ASP A 169 -38.19 -36.19 -13.32
C ASP A 169 -37.67 -35.90 -14.74
N ILE A 170 -36.71 -34.98 -14.90
CA ILE A 170 -36.02 -34.72 -16.17
C ILE A 170 -34.54 -35.08 -16.03
N PRO A 171 -33.98 -35.96 -16.87
CA PRO A 171 -32.64 -36.48 -16.65
C PRO A 171 -31.55 -35.43 -16.94
N SER A 172 -30.50 -35.40 -16.13
CA SER A 172 -29.33 -34.53 -16.39
C SER A 172 -28.51 -34.99 -17.61
N HIS A 173 -28.59 -36.27 -17.96
CA HIS A 173 -27.93 -36.88 -19.11
C HIS A 173 -28.99 -37.46 -20.07
N PRO A 174 -29.73 -36.61 -20.79
CA PRO A 174 -30.86 -37.05 -21.59
C PRO A 174 -30.47 -37.99 -22.74
N HIS A 175 -29.26 -37.85 -23.31
CA HIS A 175 -28.72 -38.77 -24.31
C HIS A 175 -28.56 -40.22 -23.84
N VAL A 176 -28.40 -40.45 -22.53
CA VAL A 176 -28.31 -41.81 -21.96
C VAL A 176 -29.70 -42.36 -21.73
N ILE A 177 -30.58 -41.56 -21.14
CA ILE A 177 -31.92 -42.00 -20.72
C ILE A 177 -32.87 -42.15 -21.92
N TYR A 178 -32.70 -41.32 -22.94
CA TYR A 178 -33.56 -41.29 -24.12
C TYR A 178 -32.91 -41.89 -25.38
N LYS A 179 -31.72 -42.52 -25.27
CA LYS A 179 -30.95 -43.07 -26.40
C LYS A 179 -31.81 -43.84 -27.42
N ASN A 180 -32.71 -44.68 -26.93
CA ASN A 180 -33.62 -45.50 -27.76
C ASN A 180 -35.09 -45.09 -27.60
N LYS A 181 -35.34 -43.85 -27.18
CA LYS A 181 -36.69 -43.30 -26.89
C LYS A 181 -36.94 -42.00 -27.67
N GLY A 182 -36.37 -41.88 -28.87
CA GLY A 182 -36.51 -40.71 -29.74
C GLY A 182 -35.39 -39.67 -29.63
N TRP A 183 -34.28 -39.97 -28.94
CA TRP A 183 -33.14 -39.07 -28.86
C TRP A 183 -32.39 -38.96 -30.20
N ILE A 184 -32.44 -37.78 -30.82
CA ILE A 184 -31.68 -37.46 -32.03
C ILE A 184 -30.37 -36.74 -31.68
N GLY A 185 -30.42 -35.83 -30.70
CA GLY A 185 -29.26 -35.07 -30.26
C GLY A 185 -29.66 -33.85 -29.44
N TYR A 186 -28.65 -33.14 -28.91
CA TYR A 186 -28.89 -31.92 -28.13
C TYR A 186 -29.57 -30.82 -28.95
N GLY A 187 -29.34 -30.77 -30.26
CA GLY A 187 -30.01 -29.80 -31.13
C GLY A 187 -31.53 -29.97 -31.11
N ASP A 188 -32.01 -31.19 -31.28
CA ASP A 188 -33.44 -31.54 -31.25
C ASP A 188 -34.06 -31.34 -29.85
N PHE A 189 -33.37 -31.81 -28.82
CA PHE A 189 -33.85 -31.75 -27.44
C PHE A 189 -33.95 -30.33 -26.87
N LEU A 190 -33.05 -29.44 -27.32
CA LEU A 190 -32.99 -28.04 -26.90
C LEU A 190 -33.77 -27.10 -27.83
N GLY A 191 -34.22 -27.58 -28.99
CA GLY A 191 -34.97 -26.78 -29.96
C GLY A 191 -34.10 -25.86 -30.83
N ASN A 192 -32.89 -26.30 -31.19
CA ASN A 192 -31.91 -25.57 -32.02
C ASN A 192 -31.93 -25.97 -33.50
N ILE A 193 -32.84 -26.86 -33.87
CA ILE A 193 -33.03 -27.41 -35.21
C ILE A 193 -34.51 -27.22 -35.55
N THR A 194 -34.82 -26.67 -36.72
CA THR A 194 -36.18 -26.62 -37.28
C THR A 194 -36.63 -28.01 -37.74
N ASP A 195 -37.92 -28.21 -38.01
CA ASP A 195 -38.46 -29.53 -38.38
C ASP A 195 -37.79 -30.15 -39.64
N ASP A 196 -37.09 -29.33 -40.43
CA ASP A 196 -36.32 -29.70 -41.62
C ASP A 196 -34.82 -29.96 -41.38
N GLY A 197 -34.32 -29.90 -40.15
CA GLY A 197 -32.91 -30.15 -39.85
C GLY A 197 -31.99 -28.91 -39.89
N SER A 198 -32.50 -27.72 -40.21
CA SER A 198 -31.68 -26.50 -40.34
C SER A 198 -31.46 -25.74 -39.02
N LYS A 199 -30.34 -25.01 -38.90
CA LYS A 199 -29.96 -24.25 -37.68
C LYS A 199 -30.73 -22.93 -37.60
N ILE A 200 -31.26 -22.59 -36.43
CA ILE A 200 -32.01 -21.33 -36.22
C ILE A 200 -31.14 -20.09 -36.52
N PRO A 201 -31.65 -19.11 -37.30
CA PRO A 201 -30.97 -17.84 -37.58
C PRO A 201 -30.66 -17.04 -36.31
N ARG A 202 -29.52 -16.32 -36.29
CA ARG A 202 -29.08 -15.48 -35.16
C ARG A 202 -30.14 -14.48 -34.65
N THR A 203 -31.05 -14.06 -35.51
CA THR A 203 -32.12 -13.09 -35.24
C THR A 203 -33.29 -13.65 -34.44
N LYS A 204 -33.42 -14.98 -34.30
CA LYS A 204 -34.51 -15.65 -33.56
C LYS A 204 -34.07 -16.30 -32.24
N ILE A 205 -32.82 -16.11 -31.80
CA ILE A 205 -32.28 -16.70 -30.57
C ILE A 205 -32.89 -16.01 -29.34
N LYS A 206 -33.66 -16.76 -28.54
CA LYS A 206 -34.13 -16.33 -27.22
C LYS A 206 -33.01 -16.50 -26.19
N PHE A 207 -32.79 -15.49 -25.33
CA PHE A 207 -31.78 -15.54 -24.26
C PHE A 207 -32.29 -16.32 -23.04
N CYS A 208 -31.38 -17.00 -22.34
CA CYS A 208 -31.71 -17.74 -21.11
C CYS A 208 -32.06 -16.79 -19.94
N SER A 209 -32.68 -17.33 -18.88
CA SER A 209 -33.06 -16.53 -17.70
C SER A 209 -31.84 -15.95 -16.96
N PHE A 210 -32.06 -14.86 -16.21
CA PHE A 210 -30.99 -14.22 -15.43
C PHE A 210 -30.28 -15.21 -14.49
N THR A 211 -31.03 -16.07 -13.80
CA THR A 211 -30.46 -17.04 -12.86
C THR A 211 -29.55 -18.06 -13.55
N VAL A 212 -29.93 -18.53 -14.73
CA VAL A 212 -29.12 -19.47 -15.53
C VAL A 212 -27.85 -18.79 -16.04
N ALA A 213 -27.99 -17.59 -16.62
CA ALA A 213 -26.86 -16.80 -17.08
C ALA A 213 -25.88 -16.48 -15.94
N LYS A 214 -26.39 -16.02 -14.79
CA LYS A 214 -25.61 -15.70 -13.59
C LYS A 214 -24.83 -16.92 -13.10
N LYS A 215 -25.47 -18.08 -12.92
CA LYS A 215 -24.77 -19.30 -12.46
C LYS A 215 -23.69 -19.75 -13.43
N PHE A 216 -23.91 -19.62 -14.74
CA PHE A 216 -22.87 -19.89 -15.74
C PHE A 216 -21.69 -18.94 -15.60
N VAL A 217 -21.95 -17.63 -15.57
CA VAL A 217 -20.89 -16.62 -15.51
C VAL A 217 -20.08 -16.74 -14.21
N GLN A 218 -20.74 -17.03 -13.09
CA GLN A 218 -20.10 -17.34 -11.81
C GLN A 218 -19.24 -18.60 -11.90
N SER A 219 -19.67 -19.63 -12.63
CA SER A 219 -18.87 -20.86 -12.81
C SER A 219 -17.57 -20.64 -13.60
N LEU A 220 -17.45 -19.53 -14.32
CA LEU A 220 -16.23 -19.14 -15.05
C LEU A 220 -15.25 -18.33 -14.19
N ASN A 221 -15.63 -17.96 -12.95
CA ASN A 221 -14.78 -17.25 -11.98
C ASN A 221 -14.13 -15.96 -12.51
N PHE A 222 -14.88 -15.13 -13.23
CA PHE A 222 -14.39 -13.81 -13.62
C PHE A 222 -14.35 -12.86 -12.41
N HIS A 223 -13.19 -12.25 -12.16
CA HIS A 223 -12.99 -11.34 -11.04
C HIS A 223 -13.37 -9.88 -11.35
N SER A 224 -13.70 -9.59 -12.61
CA SER A 224 -13.97 -8.23 -13.08
C SER A 224 -14.82 -8.21 -14.34
N ARG A 225 -15.40 -7.04 -14.60
CA ARG A 225 -16.06 -6.74 -15.88
C ARG A 225 -15.10 -6.93 -17.06
N THR A 226 -13.81 -6.63 -16.91
CA THR A 226 -12.83 -6.79 -17.98
C THR A 226 -12.66 -8.25 -18.37
N GLY A 227 -12.63 -9.17 -17.41
CA GLY A 227 -12.60 -10.62 -17.69
C GLY A 227 -13.84 -11.10 -18.46
N TRP A 228 -15.01 -10.57 -18.14
CA TRP A 228 -16.22 -10.84 -18.93
C TRP A 228 -16.13 -10.29 -20.37
N GLU A 229 -15.59 -9.09 -20.55
CA GLU A 229 -15.43 -8.48 -21.88
C GLU A 229 -14.44 -9.25 -22.77
N GLU A 230 -13.34 -9.75 -22.21
CA GLU A 230 -12.37 -10.61 -22.89
C GLU A 230 -13.01 -11.94 -23.29
N TYR A 231 -13.72 -12.60 -22.36
CA TYR A 231 -14.43 -13.84 -22.65
C TYR A 231 -15.49 -13.65 -23.74
N ARG A 232 -16.25 -12.55 -23.71
CA ARG A 232 -17.22 -12.19 -24.74
C ARG A 232 -16.57 -12.07 -26.13
N LYS A 233 -15.36 -11.50 -26.21
CA LYS A 233 -14.60 -11.32 -27.46
C LYS A 233 -13.97 -12.62 -27.97
N SER A 234 -13.70 -13.59 -27.09
CA SER A 234 -13.07 -14.87 -27.46
C SER A 234 -13.91 -15.77 -28.38
N GLY A 235 -15.20 -15.47 -28.58
CA GLY A 235 -16.12 -16.32 -29.36
C GLY A 235 -16.63 -17.55 -28.62
N ASN A 236 -16.08 -17.87 -27.44
CA ASN A 236 -16.46 -19.04 -26.63
C ASN A 236 -17.74 -18.86 -25.80
N ARG A 237 -18.34 -17.66 -25.81
CA ARG A 237 -19.59 -17.37 -25.10
C ARG A 237 -20.76 -18.14 -25.73
N PRO A 238 -21.54 -18.91 -24.94
CA PRO A 238 -22.78 -19.52 -25.42
C PRO A 238 -23.72 -18.49 -26.06
N LYS A 239 -24.36 -18.87 -27.17
CA LYS A 239 -25.17 -17.95 -27.97
C LYS A 239 -26.44 -17.47 -27.25
N ASP A 240 -26.96 -18.26 -26.31
CA ASP A 240 -28.10 -17.95 -25.43
C ASP A 240 -27.75 -17.07 -24.22
N ILE A 241 -26.49 -16.71 -24.03
CA ILE A 241 -26.08 -15.79 -22.96
C ILE A 241 -25.88 -14.40 -23.58
N PRO A 242 -26.58 -13.36 -23.14
CA PRO A 242 -26.50 -12.05 -23.75
C PRO A 242 -25.07 -11.49 -23.68
N SER A 243 -24.64 -10.82 -24.76
CA SER A 243 -23.37 -10.10 -24.81
C SER A 243 -23.35 -8.90 -23.85
N ALA A 244 -24.53 -8.30 -23.64
CA ALA A 244 -24.80 -7.20 -22.72
C ALA A 244 -25.84 -7.61 -21.67
N PRO A 245 -25.45 -8.37 -20.63
CA PRO A 245 -26.39 -8.89 -19.63
C PRO A 245 -27.07 -7.80 -18.80
N ARG A 246 -26.41 -6.65 -18.60
CA ARG A 246 -27.00 -5.48 -17.93
C ARG A 246 -28.27 -4.99 -18.62
N ASP A 247 -28.24 -4.93 -19.95
CA ASP A 247 -29.34 -4.35 -20.73
C ASP A 247 -30.47 -5.37 -20.89
N MET A 248 -30.10 -6.66 -21.03
CA MET A 248 -31.06 -7.76 -21.13
C MET A 248 -31.82 -8.00 -19.82
N TYR A 249 -31.12 -8.04 -18.68
CA TYR A 249 -31.69 -8.38 -17.37
C TYR A 249 -31.98 -7.14 -16.53
N LYS A 250 -32.36 -6.01 -17.17
CA LYS A 250 -32.50 -4.70 -16.52
C LYS A 250 -33.33 -4.73 -15.22
N LYS A 251 -34.38 -5.55 -15.15
CA LYS A 251 -35.25 -5.68 -13.97
C LYS A 251 -34.61 -6.48 -12.82
N GLU A 252 -33.73 -7.43 -13.13
CA GLU A 252 -33.10 -8.33 -12.16
C GLU A 252 -31.65 -7.92 -11.83
N TRP A 253 -31.10 -6.96 -12.56
CA TRP A 253 -29.69 -6.57 -12.52
C TRP A 253 -29.32 -5.77 -11.26
N LYS A 254 -28.63 -6.41 -10.32
CA LYS A 254 -28.11 -5.78 -9.09
C LYS A 254 -26.71 -5.19 -9.24
N GLY A 255 -26.03 -5.47 -10.34
CA GLY A 255 -24.67 -5.01 -10.62
C GLY A 255 -23.70 -6.12 -10.97
N TRP A 256 -22.50 -5.74 -11.41
CA TRP A 256 -21.46 -6.70 -11.81
C TRP A 256 -21.01 -7.61 -10.67
N GLY A 257 -20.99 -7.12 -9.42
CA GLY A 257 -20.62 -7.95 -8.28
C GLY A 257 -21.58 -9.12 -8.04
N ASP A 258 -22.88 -8.88 -8.23
CA ASP A 258 -23.91 -9.91 -8.13
C ASP A 258 -23.82 -10.90 -9.30
N PHE A 259 -23.72 -10.39 -10.52
CA PHE A 259 -23.69 -11.22 -11.73
C PHE A 259 -22.42 -12.06 -11.89
N LEU A 260 -21.25 -11.53 -11.51
CA LEU A 260 -19.96 -12.24 -11.57
C LEU A 260 -19.70 -13.11 -10.33
N GLY A 261 -20.44 -12.90 -9.24
CA GLY A 261 -20.23 -13.60 -7.98
C GLY A 261 -19.05 -13.08 -7.14
N THR A 262 -18.56 -11.87 -7.42
CA THR A 262 -17.44 -11.27 -6.69
C THR A 262 -17.86 -10.54 -5.41
N GLY A 263 -19.17 -10.44 -5.14
CA GLY A 263 -19.70 -9.73 -3.97
C GLY A 263 -19.40 -8.23 -3.94
N THR A 264 -18.83 -7.67 -5.01
CA THR A 264 -18.38 -6.28 -5.04
C THR A 264 -19.56 -5.34 -5.26
N LEU A 265 -19.95 -4.60 -4.22
CA LEU A 265 -20.97 -3.55 -4.32
C LEU A 265 -20.46 -2.33 -5.09
N ALA A 266 -21.36 -1.71 -5.86
CA ALA A 266 -21.08 -0.44 -6.54
C ALA A 266 -20.70 0.62 -5.50
N PRO A 267 -19.78 1.56 -5.80
CA PRO A 267 -19.27 2.52 -4.81
C PRO A 267 -20.36 3.29 -4.06
N LYS A 268 -21.47 3.62 -4.73
CA LYS A 268 -22.63 4.33 -4.19
C LYS A 268 -23.48 3.52 -3.21
N ASP A 269 -23.40 2.19 -3.27
CA ASP A 269 -24.23 1.27 -2.47
C ASP A 269 -23.42 0.64 -1.32
N ARG A 270 -22.16 1.08 -1.11
CA ARG A 270 -21.31 0.59 -0.03
C ARG A 270 -21.68 1.27 1.28
N GLN A 271 -22.22 0.51 2.22
CA GLN A 271 -22.32 0.91 3.62
C GLN A 271 -21.11 0.36 4.38
N TYR A 272 -20.36 1.26 5.02
CA TYR A 272 -19.21 0.88 5.85
C TYR A 272 -19.64 0.82 7.32
N ARG A 273 -19.08 -0.13 8.06
CA ARG A 273 -19.26 -0.20 9.52
C ARG A 273 -18.66 1.04 10.21
N SER A 274 -19.05 1.27 11.46
CA SER A 274 -18.55 2.41 12.25
C SER A 274 -17.01 2.37 12.39
N PHE A 275 -16.40 3.52 12.63
CA PHE A 275 -14.94 3.60 12.81
C PHE A 275 -14.47 2.69 13.96
N GLU A 276 -15.19 2.63 15.07
CA GLU A 276 -14.84 1.80 16.22
C GLU A 276 -14.85 0.30 15.91
N GLU A 277 -15.87 -0.18 15.18
CA GLU A 277 -15.98 -1.58 14.77
C GLU A 277 -14.93 -1.94 13.72
N ALA A 278 -14.67 -1.03 12.77
CA ALA A 278 -13.60 -1.20 11.78
C ALA A 278 -12.23 -1.25 12.46
N ARG A 279 -11.97 -0.34 13.40
CA ARG A 279 -10.74 -0.28 14.19
C ARG A 279 -10.53 -1.55 15.00
N LYS A 280 -11.51 -1.99 15.80
CA LYS A 280 -11.40 -3.24 16.58
C LYS A 280 -11.12 -4.46 15.70
N PHE A 281 -11.79 -4.55 14.54
CA PHE A 281 -11.55 -5.63 13.58
C PHE A 281 -10.12 -5.60 13.05
N VAL A 282 -9.65 -4.44 12.57
CA VAL A 282 -8.33 -4.30 11.96
C VAL A 282 -7.21 -4.51 12.98
N GLN A 283 -7.39 -4.06 14.23
CA GLN A 283 -6.46 -4.34 15.33
C GLN A 283 -6.36 -5.84 15.64
N GLY A 284 -7.47 -6.58 15.54
CA GLY A 284 -7.48 -8.04 15.66
C GLY A 284 -6.60 -8.77 14.62
N LEU A 285 -6.35 -8.15 13.47
CA LEU A 285 -5.49 -8.71 12.41
C LEU A 285 -3.99 -8.58 12.69
N LYS A 286 -3.59 -7.77 13.68
CA LYS A 286 -2.19 -7.53 14.08
C LYS A 286 -1.26 -7.14 12.91
N LEU A 287 -1.77 -6.33 11.98
CA LEU A 287 -1.01 -5.84 10.83
C LEU A 287 0.02 -4.80 11.26
N LYS A 288 1.27 -4.92 10.79
CA LYS A 288 2.38 -4.08 11.31
C LYS A 288 2.38 -2.68 10.72
N ASN A 289 1.96 -2.52 9.47
CA ASN A 289 2.07 -1.24 8.77
C ASN A 289 1.07 -1.13 7.60
N THR A 290 1.11 0.03 6.94
CA THR A 290 0.23 0.35 5.82
C THR A 290 0.45 -0.54 4.59
N ASN A 291 1.64 -1.13 4.41
CA ASN A 291 1.88 -2.08 3.34
C ASN A 291 1.22 -3.42 3.62
N ASP A 292 1.21 -3.87 4.87
CA ASP A 292 0.49 -5.08 5.29
C ASP A 292 -1.03 -4.89 5.10
N TRP A 293 -1.56 -3.70 5.44
CA TRP A 293 -2.94 -3.33 5.12
C TRP A 293 -3.23 -3.40 3.62
N LYS A 294 -2.35 -2.87 2.77
CA LYS A 294 -2.50 -2.93 1.31
C LYS A 294 -2.47 -4.36 0.78
N LYS A 295 -1.63 -5.23 1.33
CA LYS A 295 -1.57 -6.65 0.98
C LYS A 295 -2.86 -7.37 1.39
N TYR A 296 -3.31 -7.15 2.63
CA TYR A 296 -4.59 -7.68 3.11
C TYR A 296 -5.76 -7.24 2.23
N CYS A 297 -5.84 -5.96 1.84
CA CYS A 297 -6.85 -5.47 0.90
C CYS A 297 -6.84 -6.16 -0.48
N LYS A 298 -5.68 -6.70 -0.90
CA LYS A 298 -5.52 -7.40 -2.20
C LYS A 298 -5.76 -8.91 -2.11
N SER A 299 -5.73 -9.49 -0.90
CA SER A 299 -5.90 -10.93 -0.70
C SER A 299 -7.29 -11.44 -1.07
N GLY A 300 -8.30 -10.57 -1.05
CA GLY A 300 -9.71 -10.95 -1.17
C GLY A 300 -10.40 -11.20 0.17
N ASP A 301 -9.65 -11.32 1.26
CA ASP A 301 -10.19 -11.62 2.60
C ASP A 301 -10.76 -10.39 3.33
N LYS A 302 -10.56 -9.18 2.77
CA LYS A 302 -11.04 -7.94 3.38
C LYS A 302 -12.56 -7.86 3.29
N PRO A 303 -13.29 -7.73 4.42
CA PRO A 303 -14.73 -7.53 4.42
C PRO A 303 -15.16 -6.35 3.56
N ASN A 304 -16.32 -6.46 2.91
CA ASN A 304 -16.84 -5.43 2.00
C ASN A 304 -17.30 -4.16 2.71
N ASP A 305 -17.65 -4.28 3.99
CA ASP A 305 -18.09 -3.20 4.87
C ASP A 305 -16.92 -2.48 5.57
N ILE A 306 -15.67 -2.81 5.22
CA ILE A 306 -14.49 -2.06 5.64
C ILE A 306 -13.88 -1.33 4.44
N PRO A 307 -13.72 -0.01 4.49
CA PRO A 307 -13.17 0.76 3.37
C PRO A 307 -11.71 0.42 3.14
N LYS A 308 -11.29 0.40 1.87
CA LYS A 308 -9.88 0.24 1.49
C LYS A 308 -9.02 1.44 1.92
N THR A 309 -9.64 2.62 1.97
CA THR A 309 -9.07 3.93 2.30
C THR A 309 -9.74 4.47 3.58
N PRO A 310 -9.49 3.86 4.73
CA PRO A 310 -10.15 4.22 5.99
C PRO A 310 -9.83 5.66 6.43
N ASP A 311 -8.67 6.19 6.04
CA ASP A 311 -8.26 7.58 6.24
C ASP A 311 -9.20 8.59 5.56
N GLN A 312 -9.77 8.23 4.41
CA GLN A 312 -10.72 9.07 3.68
C GLN A 312 -12.14 8.86 4.17
N ASN A 313 -12.50 7.61 4.50
CA ASN A 313 -13.86 7.24 4.88
C ASN A 313 -14.20 7.60 6.34
N TYR A 314 -13.22 7.60 7.24
CA TYR A 314 -13.39 7.92 8.66
C TYR A 314 -12.74 9.27 9.03
N LYS A 315 -12.71 10.22 8.09
CA LYS A 315 -11.93 11.47 8.20
C LYS A 315 -12.12 12.23 9.52
N LYS A 316 -13.33 12.23 10.10
CA LYS A 316 -13.64 12.92 11.36
C LYS A 316 -13.04 12.23 12.59
N GLU A 317 -12.96 10.91 12.57
CA GLU A 317 -12.54 10.07 13.70
C GLU A 317 -11.07 9.60 13.54
N TRP A 318 -10.48 9.83 12.36
CA TRP A 318 -9.18 9.32 11.97
C TRP A 318 -8.02 10.00 12.72
N LYS A 319 -7.41 9.28 13.67
CA LYS A 319 -6.22 9.73 14.42
C LYS A 319 -4.89 9.31 13.78
N GLY A 320 -4.95 8.55 12.69
CA GLY A 320 -3.79 8.07 11.96
C GLY A 320 -3.66 6.54 11.94
N TRP A 321 -2.71 6.07 11.13
CA TRP A 321 -2.49 4.63 10.94
C TRP A 321 -2.07 3.89 12.22
N GLY A 322 -1.42 4.58 13.17
CA GLY A 322 -1.04 3.96 14.44
C GLY A 322 -2.22 3.61 15.32
N ASP A 323 -3.26 4.46 15.34
CA ASP A 323 -4.50 4.20 16.06
C ASP A 323 -5.34 3.11 15.38
N PHE A 324 -5.41 3.14 14.05
CA PHE A 324 -6.23 2.19 13.29
C PHE A 324 -5.63 0.77 13.20
N LEU A 325 -4.30 0.64 13.17
CA LEU A 325 -3.60 -0.65 13.09
C LEU A 325 -3.10 -1.16 14.46
N ASP A 326 -3.13 -0.33 15.51
CA ASP A 326 -2.49 -0.58 16.81
C ASP A 326 -1.02 -0.99 16.69
N ASN A 327 -0.27 -0.29 15.84
CA ASN A 327 1.15 -0.60 15.58
C ASN A 327 2.13 0.30 16.35
N GLY A 328 1.64 1.07 17.33
CA GLY A 328 2.48 1.87 18.22
C GLY A 328 3.08 3.14 17.62
N TYR A 329 2.75 3.52 16.39
CA TYR A 329 3.19 4.79 15.79
C TYR A 329 2.29 5.97 16.20
N THR A 330 2.71 6.79 17.16
CA THR A 330 2.12 8.12 17.41
C THR A 330 2.87 9.19 16.62
N ARG A 331 2.15 10.19 16.09
CA ARG A 331 2.79 11.37 15.47
C ARG A 331 3.39 12.32 16.50
N GLU A 332 2.88 12.28 17.72
CA GLU A 332 3.34 13.14 18.81
C GLU A 332 4.38 12.40 19.66
N HIS A 333 5.56 13.02 19.77
CA HIS A 333 6.64 12.61 20.64
C HIS A 333 6.48 13.28 22.01
N MET A 334 6.94 12.60 23.06
CA MET A 334 7.09 13.18 24.40
C MET A 334 7.87 14.49 24.36
N SER A 335 7.64 15.42 25.29
CA SER A 335 8.38 16.69 25.33
C SER A 335 9.89 16.45 25.46
N PHE A 336 10.71 17.42 25.03
CA PHE A 336 12.17 17.28 25.09
C PHE A 336 12.66 17.09 26.54
N GLU A 337 12.13 17.84 27.50
CA GLU A 337 12.54 17.77 28.91
C GLU A 337 12.23 16.43 29.56
N GLU A 338 11.03 15.88 29.31
CA GLU A 338 10.65 14.56 29.83
C GLU A 338 11.47 13.46 29.15
N ALA A 339 11.67 13.54 27.84
CA ALA A 339 12.48 12.58 27.10
C ALA A 339 13.95 12.62 27.52
N ARG A 340 14.48 13.81 27.83
CA ARG A 340 15.82 14.04 28.36
C ARG A 340 15.95 13.42 29.75
N LYS A 341 15.09 13.75 30.71
CA LYS A 341 15.10 13.14 32.05
C LYS A 341 15.01 11.62 32.00
N PHE A 342 14.13 11.09 31.15
CA PHE A 342 14.00 9.65 30.95
C PHE A 342 15.30 9.04 30.40
N ALA A 343 15.88 9.64 29.36
CA ALA A 343 17.10 9.15 28.73
C ALA A 343 18.31 9.18 29.66
N GLN A 344 18.41 10.20 30.52
CA GLN A 344 19.43 10.33 31.56
C GLN A 344 19.29 9.24 32.64
N GLY A 345 18.05 8.93 33.04
CA GLY A 345 17.77 7.85 34.00
C GLY A 345 18.17 6.44 33.53
N LEU A 346 18.39 6.23 32.23
CA LEU A 346 18.83 4.94 31.67
C LEU A 346 20.35 4.73 31.75
N GLY A 347 21.15 5.78 32.02
CA GLY A 347 22.61 5.68 32.15
C GLY A 347 23.38 5.29 30.88
N LEU A 348 22.75 5.38 29.70
CA LEU A 348 23.33 4.98 28.41
C LEU A 348 24.50 5.91 28.02
N LYS A 349 25.60 5.36 27.50
CA LYS A 349 26.85 6.12 27.27
C LYS A 349 27.06 6.58 25.82
N SER A 350 26.17 6.19 24.91
CA SER A 350 26.35 6.45 23.48
C SER A 350 25.06 6.46 22.67
N SER A 351 25.11 7.12 21.50
CA SER A 351 24.00 7.12 20.54
C SER A 351 23.74 5.74 19.92
N THR A 352 24.73 4.85 19.93
CA THR A 352 24.60 3.47 19.47
C THR A 352 23.84 2.62 20.49
N GLU A 353 24.11 2.80 21.79
CA GLU A 353 23.32 2.21 22.88
C GLU A 353 21.88 2.71 22.88
N TRP A 354 21.66 4.02 22.71
CA TRP A 354 20.31 4.58 22.55
C TRP A 354 19.52 3.93 21.41
N ARG A 355 20.15 3.74 20.24
CA ARG A 355 19.51 3.09 19.09
C ARG A 355 19.25 1.59 19.30
N LYS A 356 20.07 0.91 20.11
CA LYS A 356 19.82 -0.49 20.49
C LYS A 356 18.66 -0.56 21.47
N TYR A 357 18.66 0.27 22.50
CA TYR A 357 17.58 0.38 23.48
C TYR A 357 16.23 0.67 22.81
N THR A 358 16.15 1.68 21.91
CA THR A 358 14.91 2.04 21.21
C THR A 358 14.42 0.99 20.19
N LYS A 359 15.18 -0.08 19.94
CA LYS A 359 14.75 -1.26 19.17
C LYS A 359 14.27 -2.41 20.06
N SER A 360 14.49 -2.36 21.37
CA SER A 360 13.94 -3.31 22.33
C SER A 360 12.45 -3.04 22.58
N ASN A 361 11.73 -4.02 23.14
CA ASN A 361 10.30 -3.87 23.47
C ASN A 361 10.06 -2.98 24.71
N ASP A 362 11.11 -2.49 25.38
CA ASP A 362 11.02 -1.83 26.68
C ASP A 362 10.94 -0.31 26.61
N LYS A 363 10.74 0.27 25.42
CA LYS A 363 10.66 1.73 25.25
C LYS A 363 9.25 2.29 25.50
N PRO A 364 9.12 3.49 26.10
CA PRO A 364 7.87 4.24 26.07
C PRO A 364 7.40 4.51 24.63
N LYS A 365 6.09 4.37 24.38
CA LYS A 365 5.50 4.43 23.02
C LYS A 365 5.76 5.76 22.31
N ASN A 366 5.89 6.85 23.06
CA ASN A 366 6.07 8.23 22.58
C ASN A 366 7.55 8.69 22.53
N ILE A 367 8.53 7.82 22.80
CA ILE A 367 9.95 8.19 22.73
C ILE A 367 10.53 7.99 21.32
N PRO A 368 11.13 9.04 20.71
CA PRO A 368 11.64 8.95 19.34
C PRO A 368 12.95 8.14 19.28
N PRO A 369 13.09 7.20 18.32
CA PRO A 369 14.37 6.50 18.07
C PRO A 369 15.49 7.42 17.59
N ARG A 370 15.12 8.57 17.01
CA ARG A 370 16.03 9.62 16.51
C ARG A 370 15.68 10.96 17.17
N PRO A 371 16.08 11.16 18.43
CA PRO A 371 15.77 12.37 19.18
C PRO A 371 16.43 13.62 18.56
N ASP A 372 17.56 13.45 17.87
CA ASP A 372 18.23 14.49 17.09
C ASP A 372 17.36 15.10 15.98
N TYR A 373 16.46 14.30 15.38
CA TYR A 373 15.50 14.79 14.41
C TYR A 373 14.23 15.31 15.10
N ALA A 374 13.72 14.59 16.09
CA ALA A 374 12.48 14.93 16.78
C ALA A 374 12.55 16.26 17.54
N TYR A 375 13.74 16.60 18.08
CA TYR A 375 13.95 17.74 18.95
C TYR A 375 14.89 18.82 18.38
N LYS A 376 15.24 18.75 17.09
CA LYS A 376 16.22 19.63 16.41
C LYS A 376 16.08 21.13 16.71
N ASN A 377 14.85 21.60 16.93
CA ASN A 377 14.54 23.00 17.27
C ASN A 377 13.75 23.12 18.60
N LYS A 378 13.85 22.12 19.46
CA LYS A 378 13.08 21.99 20.72
C LYS A 378 14.01 21.75 21.92
N GLY A 379 15.20 22.35 21.91
CA GLY A 379 16.18 22.21 22.99
C GLY A 379 17.29 21.19 22.74
N TRP A 380 17.30 20.48 21.61
CA TRP A 380 18.34 19.50 21.29
C TRP A 380 19.73 20.13 21.12
N VAL A 381 20.65 19.81 22.04
CA VAL A 381 22.08 20.20 21.95
C VAL A 381 22.91 19.08 21.33
N GLY A 382 22.68 17.83 21.75
CA GLY A 382 23.39 16.66 21.26
C GLY A 382 23.26 15.47 22.21
N TYR A 383 23.76 14.30 21.79
CA TYR A 383 23.70 13.09 22.62
C TYR A 383 24.48 13.22 23.95
N GLY A 384 25.44 14.14 24.03
CA GLY A 384 26.16 14.42 25.28
C GLY A 384 25.25 14.91 26.39
N ASP A 385 24.41 15.91 26.07
CA ASP A 385 23.40 16.50 26.95
C ASP A 385 22.21 15.56 27.18
N PHE A 386 21.71 14.96 26.09
CA PHE A 386 20.50 14.13 26.14
C PHE A 386 20.68 12.82 26.94
N LEU A 387 21.89 12.26 26.97
CA LEU A 387 22.19 11.01 27.70
C LEU A 387 23.01 11.23 28.97
N ASP A 388 23.30 12.48 29.33
CA ASP A 388 24.15 12.86 30.48
C ASP A 388 25.48 12.09 30.55
N THR A 389 26.23 12.12 29.44
CA THR A 389 27.48 11.34 29.31
C THR A 389 28.72 12.10 29.78
N GLY A 390 28.56 13.29 30.39
CA GLY A 390 29.67 14.18 30.75
C GLY A 390 30.48 14.70 29.55
N ARG A 391 30.08 14.38 28.31
CA ARG A 391 30.66 14.90 27.07
C ARG A 391 30.04 16.23 26.65
N THR A 392 29.54 17.00 27.60
CA THR A 392 29.14 18.40 27.42
C THR A 392 30.40 19.24 27.64
N ARG A 393 31.02 19.69 26.55
CA ARG A 393 32.04 20.74 26.68
C ARG A 393 31.32 22.03 27.04
N GLU A 394 31.55 22.53 28.24
CA GLU A 394 31.21 23.90 28.58
C GLU A 394 32.14 24.80 27.75
N TYR A 395 31.55 25.51 26.79
CA TYR A 395 32.27 26.43 25.93
C TYR A 395 32.17 27.84 26.52
N LEU A 396 33.24 28.62 26.39
CA LEU A 396 33.23 30.05 26.73
C LEU A 396 32.12 30.79 25.98
N SER A 397 31.72 31.96 26.49
CA SER A 397 30.83 32.85 25.75
C SER A 397 31.39 33.19 24.37
N PHE A 398 30.53 33.63 23.44
CA PHE A 398 31.00 33.94 22.09
C PHE A 398 32.04 35.06 22.11
N GLU A 399 31.82 36.07 22.95
CA GLU A 399 32.66 37.24 23.13
C GLU A 399 34.05 36.85 23.66
N GLU A 400 34.12 36.09 24.76
CA GLU A 400 35.39 35.64 25.35
C GLU A 400 36.16 34.71 24.41
N ALA A 401 35.46 33.78 23.75
CA ALA A 401 36.09 32.86 22.82
C ALA A 401 36.59 33.58 21.55
N ARG A 402 35.86 34.61 21.10
CA ARG A 402 36.24 35.46 19.95
C ARG A 402 37.46 36.30 20.28
N GLU A 403 37.52 36.94 21.45
CA GLU A 403 38.69 37.70 21.89
C GLU A 403 39.96 36.82 21.97
N PHE A 404 39.83 35.61 22.50
CA PHE A 404 40.93 34.66 22.49
C PHE A 404 41.39 34.33 21.06
N VAL A 405 40.46 34.02 20.15
CA VAL A 405 40.81 33.69 18.76
C VAL A 405 41.40 34.89 18.02
N HIS A 406 40.96 36.12 18.31
CA HIS A 406 41.56 37.35 17.78
C HIS A 406 43.01 37.52 18.23
N SER A 407 43.32 37.16 19.48
CA SER A 407 44.69 37.24 20.02
C SER A 407 45.69 36.35 19.25
N LEU A 408 45.21 35.28 18.62
CA LEU A 408 46.02 34.34 17.83
C LEU A 408 46.34 34.85 16.41
N LYS A 409 45.72 35.96 15.96
CA LYS A 409 45.95 36.60 14.65
C LYS A 409 45.88 35.63 13.45
N LEU A 410 44.92 34.70 13.49
CA LEU A 410 44.76 33.67 12.47
C LEU A 410 44.23 34.25 11.16
N THR A 411 44.74 33.75 10.04
CA THR A 411 44.34 34.25 8.71
C THR A 411 43.21 33.45 8.07
N GLY A 412 42.87 32.28 8.62
CA GLY A 412 41.76 31.48 8.12
C GLY A 412 41.53 30.13 8.80
N MET A 413 40.50 29.43 8.33
CA MET A 413 39.98 28.21 8.96
C MET A 413 40.95 27.03 8.97
N ASN A 414 41.84 26.93 7.99
CA ASN A 414 42.81 25.82 7.93
C ASN A 414 43.82 25.91 9.08
N GLU A 415 44.33 27.10 9.35
CA GLU A 415 45.25 27.37 10.46
C GLU A 415 44.57 27.10 11.81
N TYR A 416 43.34 27.60 11.99
CA TYR A 416 42.54 27.33 13.18
C TYR A 416 42.31 25.83 13.42
N ARG A 417 42.04 25.05 12.36
CA ARG A 417 41.81 23.60 12.49
C ARG A 417 43.06 22.83 12.91
N GLU A 418 44.24 23.24 12.44
CA GLU A 418 45.50 22.64 12.86
C GLU A 418 45.83 23.01 14.31
N LEU A 419 45.63 24.28 14.69
CA LEU A 419 45.81 24.71 16.09
C LEU A 419 44.85 24.01 17.06
N CYS A 420 43.60 23.73 16.65
CA CYS A 420 42.64 22.95 17.45
C CYS A 420 43.08 21.49 17.71
N LYS A 421 44.09 20.97 16.99
CA LYS A 421 44.67 19.64 17.26
C LYS A 421 45.82 19.71 18.27
N THR A 422 46.31 20.91 18.56
CA THR A 422 47.37 21.17 19.53
C THR A 422 46.79 21.71 20.83
N ASP A 423 47.59 21.78 21.89
CA ASP A 423 47.17 22.36 23.17
C ASP A 423 47.15 23.91 23.16
N LYS A 424 47.38 24.56 22.01
CA LYS A 424 47.36 26.02 21.87
C LYS A 424 45.95 26.63 21.92
N ILE A 425 44.90 25.84 21.65
CA ILE A 425 43.51 26.27 21.79
C ILE A 425 42.90 25.56 22.99
N PRO A 426 42.46 26.31 24.03
CA PRO A 426 41.77 25.76 25.19
C PRO A 426 40.60 24.85 24.81
N LYS A 427 40.42 23.75 25.57
CA LYS A 427 39.40 22.73 25.30
C LYS A 427 37.95 23.26 25.37
N ASN A 428 37.75 24.40 26.03
CA ASN A 428 36.49 25.15 26.14
C ASN A 428 36.30 26.17 24.99
N ILE A 429 37.12 26.14 23.94
CA ILE A 429 36.86 26.86 22.68
C ILE A 429 36.49 25.82 21.59
N PRO A 430 35.35 25.98 20.90
CA PRO A 430 34.84 24.95 20.01
C PRO A 430 35.62 24.87 18.69
N ARG A 431 35.91 23.65 18.26
CA ARG A 431 36.51 23.37 16.94
C ARG A 431 35.59 23.77 15.77
N THR A 432 34.28 23.80 16.00
CA THR A 432 33.25 24.19 15.02
C THR A 432 32.41 25.36 15.56
N PRO A 433 33.00 26.56 15.66
CA PRO A 433 32.38 27.69 16.36
C PRO A 433 31.07 28.15 15.71
N TYR A 434 30.95 28.07 14.38
CA TYR A 434 29.70 28.37 13.66
C TYR A 434 28.49 27.49 14.05
N THR A 435 28.74 26.30 14.61
CA THR A 435 27.65 25.41 15.09
C THR A 435 27.27 25.74 16.52
N VAL A 436 28.24 26.07 17.36
CA VAL A 436 28.05 26.34 18.79
C VAL A 436 27.48 27.74 19.01
N TYR A 437 27.91 28.71 18.22
CA TYR A 437 27.54 30.12 18.37
C TYR A 437 26.51 30.62 17.35
N LYS A 438 25.88 29.73 16.56
CA LYS A 438 24.98 30.08 15.44
C LYS A 438 23.90 31.13 15.79
N ASN A 439 23.37 31.08 17.01
CA ASN A 439 22.36 32.01 17.52
C ASN A 439 22.85 32.76 18.78
N LYS A 440 24.17 32.79 19.00
CA LYS A 440 24.86 33.38 20.15
C LYS A 440 25.94 34.36 19.67
N GLY A 441 25.62 35.24 18.73
CA GLY A 441 26.55 36.26 18.24
C GLY A 441 27.40 35.89 17.02
N TRP A 442 27.38 34.65 16.51
CA TRP A 442 28.16 34.27 15.33
C TRP A 442 27.82 35.08 14.06
N ILE A 443 28.81 35.76 13.49
CA ILE A 443 28.65 36.55 12.25
C ILE A 443 29.25 35.82 11.04
N SER A 444 30.56 35.60 11.06
CA SER A 444 31.29 34.94 9.96
C SER A 444 32.64 34.45 10.46
N PHE A 445 33.33 33.67 9.64
CA PHE A 445 34.72 33.32 9.94
C PHE A 445 35.65 34.54 9.94
N GLY A 446 35.38 35.56 9.12
CA GLY A 446 36.20 36.77 9.14
C GLY A 446 35.99 37.63 10.39
N ASP A 447 34.78 37.63 10.95
CA ASP A 447 34.53 38.19 12.27
C ASP A 447 35.19 37.35 13.38
N TRP A 448 35.09 36.02 13.29
CA TRP A 448 35.67 35.10 14.27
C TRP A 448 37.20 35.15 14.33
N PHE A 449 37.87 35.34 13.20
CA PHE A 449 39.34 35.45 13.13
C PHE A 449 39.85 36.89 13.25
N GLY A 450 38.97 37.90 13.23
CA GLY A 450 39.36 39.30 13.26
C GLY A 450 39.94 39.81 11.93
N THR A 451 39.74 39.08 10.83
CA THR A 451 40.27 39.41 9.49
C THR A 451 39.37 40.38 8.70
N GLY A 452 38.24 40.82 9.28
CA GLY A 452 37.30 41.77 8.65
C GLY A 452 36.57 41.23 7.41
N THR A 453 36.74 39.94 7.08
CA THR A 453 36.21 39.36 5.84
C THR A 453 34.73 38.99 6.00
N VAL A 454 33.84 39.83 5.48
CA VAL A 454 32.39 39.63 5.52
C VAL A 454 31.94 38.76 4.33
N SER A 455 30.93 37.92 4.54
CA SER A 455 30.39 37.09 3.45
C SER A 455 29.77 37.97 2.35
N SER A 456 29.93 37.57 1.09
CA SER A 456 29.38 38.30 -0.06
C SER A 456 27.86 38.50 0.02
N HIS A 457 27.15 37.61 0.72
CA HIS A 457 25.71 37.70 0.96
C HIS A 457 25.36 38.86 1.91
N LYS A 458 26.12 39.04 2.99
CA LYS A 458 25.90 40.14 3.94
C LYS A 458 26.37 41.49 3.39
N ILE A 459 27.36 41.50 2.49
CA ILE A 459 27.74 42.68 1.72
C ILE A 459 26.61 43.09 0.75
N SER A 460 25.90 42.12 0.17
CA SER A 460 24.82 42.42 -0.78
C SER A 460 23.56 43.02 -0.17
N GLU A 461 23.37 42.90 1.15
CA GLU A 461 22.28 43.56 1.89
C GLU A 461 22.46 45.09 1.97
N ASN A 462 23.69 45.59 1.75
CA ASN A 462 24.03 47.02 1.83
C ASN A 462 24.21 47.68 0.45
N PHE A 463 23.84 47.01 -0.65
CA PHE A 463 23.92 47.60 -1.98
C PHE A 463 22.75 48.56 -2.25
N LEU A 464 23.02 49.61 -3.03
CA LEU A 464 22.01 50.56 -3.47
C LEU A 464 20.86 49.88 -4.22
N SER A 465 19.65 50.45 -4.18
CA SER A 465 18.59 50.06 -5.10
C SER A 465 19.02 50.32 -6.55
N PHE A 466 18.38 49.66 -7.52
CA PHE A 466 18.81 49.78 -8.92
C PHE A 466 18.66 51.20 -9.48
N ASP A 467 17.67 51.96 -9.02
CA ASP A 467 17.44 53.35 -9.45
C ASP A 467 18.47 54.30 -8.83
N GLU A 468 18.81 54.14 -7.55
CA GLU A 468 19.89 54.88 -6.90
C GLU A 468 21.24 54.54 -7.53
N LEU A 469 21.48 53.26 -7.85
CA LEU A 469 22.67 52.82 -8.55
C LEU A 469 22.82 53.51 -9.91
N LYS A 470 21.74 53.68 -10.68
CA LYS A 470 21.79 54.40 -11.97
C LYS A 470 22.23 55.85 -11.81
N ILE A 471 21.72 56.53 -10.79
CA ILE A 471 22.08 57.92 -10.51
C ILE A 471 23.57 58.00 -10.16
N GLU A 472 24.04 57.13 -9.27
CA GLU A 472 25.40 57.18 -8.76
C GLU A 472 26.44 56.74 -9.82
N MET A 473 26.08 55.75 -10.63
CA MET A 473 26.92 55.31 -11.75
C MET A 473 27.11 56.38 -12.81
N LYS A 474 26.11 57.22 -13.09
CA LYS A 474 26.27 58.37 -14.00
C LYS A 474 27.26 59.40 -13.45
N LYS A 475 27.24 59.67 -12.14
CA LYS A 475 28.21 60.57 -11.50
C LYS A 475 29.63 60.02 -11.59
N LEU A 476 29.82 58.74 -11.24
CA LEU A 476 31.13 58.07 -11.32
C LEU A 476 31.64 58.01 -12.76
N ALA A 477 30.76 57.73 -13.72
CA ALA A 477 31.11 57.68 -15.12
C ALA A 477 31.66 59.01 -15.64
N LYS A 478 31.02 60.13 -15.27
CA LYS A 478 31.49 61.47 -15.62
C LYS A 478 32.80 61.83 -14.92
N LYS A 479 32.97 61.44 -13.66
CA LYS A 479 34.15 61.76 -12.84
C LYS A 479 35.40 60.97 -13.25
N TYR A 480 35.25 59.72 -13.65
CA TYR A 480 36.36 58.79 -13.93
C TYR A 480 36.41 58.32 -15.40
N ASP A 481 35.67 58.97 -16.29
CA ASP A 481 35.60 58.67 -17.73
C ASP A 481 35.29 57.19 -18.05
N ILE A 482 34.34 56.61 -17.32
CA ILE A 482 33.95 55.19 -17.46
C ILE A 482 32.91 55.09 -18.60
N ARG A 483 33.32 54.56 -19.75
CA ARG A 483 32.47 54.52 -20.96
C ARG A 483 31.86 53.15 -21.23
N ASN A 484 32.49 52.09 -20.74
CA ASN A 484 32.05 50.72 -20.99
C ASN A 484 32.44 49.76 -19.85
N TYR A 485 32.11 48.48 -20.00
CA TYR A 485 32.34 47.46 -18.98
C TYR A 485 33.83 47.16 -18.74
N SER A 486 34.69 47.38 -19.74
CA SER A 486 36.15 47.26 -19.59
C SER A 486 36.70 48.36 -18.69
N ASP A 487 36.24 49.59 -18.89
CA ASP A 487 36.63 50.75 -18.07
C ASP A 487 36.12 50.58 -16.63
N TRP A 488 34.90 50.03 -16.46
CA TRP A 488 34.38 49.69 -15.14
C TRP A 488 35.28 48.68 -14.41
N ARG A 489 35.72 47.60 -15.09
CA ARG A 489 36.64 46.63 -14.47
C ARG A 489 37.97 47.24 -14.05
N LYS A 490 38.53 48.13 -14.88
CA LYS A 490 39.75 48.88 -14.54
C LYS A 490 39.53 49.78 -13.33
N PHE A 491 38.38 50.45 -13.25
CA PHE A 491 38.00 51.27 -12.11
C PHE A 491 37.85 50.43 -10.82
N VAL A 492 37.20 49.27 -10.87
CA VAL A 492 37.12 48.35 -9.72
C VAL A 492 38.51 47.89 -9.27
N ALA A 493 39.39 47.54 -10.21
CA ALA A 493 40.76 47.13 -9.91
C ALA A 493 41.61 48.25 -9.30
N SER A 494 41.26 49.52 -9.52
CA SER A 494 41.96 50.67 -8.93
C SER A 494 41.71 50.87 -7.42
N GLY A 495 40.79 50.10 -6.82
CA GLY A 495 40.43 50.21 -5.40
C GLY A 495 39.56 51.43 -5.06
N LYS A 496 39.21 52.28 -6.03
CA LYS A 496 38.43 53.51 -5.85
C LYS A 496 36.90 53.31 -5.89
N LYS A 497 36.43 52.05 -5.96
CA LYS A 497 35.01 51.70 -6.08
C LYS A 497 34.32 51.80 -4.71
N PRO A 498 33.21 52.56 -4.57
CA PRO A 498 32.41 52.58 -3.35
C PRO A 498 31.92 51.18 -2.93
N ASP A 499 31.87 50.91 -1.62
CA ASP A 499 31.54 49.58 -1.08
C ASP A 499 30.08 49.18 -1.30
N ASN A 500 29.17 50.15 -1.35
CA ASN A 500 27.74 49.97 -1.61
C ASN A 500 27.40 49.75 -3.11
N ILE A 501 28.40 49.67 -3.98
CA ILE A 501 28.24 49.39 -5.42
C ILE A 501 28.84 48.02 -5.75
N PRO A 502 28.07 47.07 -6.31
CA PRO A 502 28.60 45.75 -6.62
C PRO A 502 29.58 45.79 -7.80
N SER A 503 30.62 44.95 -7.74
CA SER A 503 31.57 44.80 -8.84
C SER A 503 30.95 44.10 -10.07
N ASN A 504 29.87 43.32 -9.87
CA ASN A 504 29.24 42.55 -10.93
C ASN A 504 27.70 42.68 -10.93
N PHE A 505 27.22 43.65 -11.70
CA PHE A 505 25.80 44.05 -11.73
C PHE A 505 24.84 42.98 -12.25
N ASP A 506 25.27 42.17 -13.21
CA ASP A 506 24.42 41.18 -13.90
C ASP A 506 23.96 40.03 -12.99
N LYS A 507 24.74 39.73 -11.94
CA LYS A 507 24.39 38.71 -10.93
C LYS A 507 23.50 39.26 -9.82
N ILE A 508 23.60 40.56 -9.52
CA ILE A 508 22.90 41.20 -8.40
C ILE A 508 21.53 41.73 -8.86
N TYR A 509 21.48 42.46 -9.96
CA TYR A 509 20.25 43.08 -10.50
C TYR A 509 19.76 42.34 -11.73
N LEU A 510 19.62 41.01 -11.62
CA LEU A 510 19.38 40.14 -12.79
C LEU A 510 18.12 40.52 -13.59
N LYS A 511 17.07 41.01 -12.91
CA LYS A 511 15.78 41.33 -13.55
C LYS A 511 15.81 42.68 -14.26
N GLU A 512 16.53 43.64 -13.69
CA GLU A 512 16.57 45.03 -14.12
C GLU A 512 17.75 45.33 -15.06
N TRP A 513 18.76 44.45 -15.08
CA TRP A 513 20.00 44.62 -15.84
C TRP A 513 19.80 44.55 -17.36
N LYS A 514 19.94 45.71 -18.03
CA LYS A 514 19.87 45.83 -19.50
C LYS A 514 21.23 45.99 -20.19
N GLY A 515 22.30 46.02 -19.40
CA GLY A 515 23.68 46.21 -19.84
C GLY A 515 24.30 47.49 -19.26
N ILE A 516 25.63 47.55 -19.28
CA ILE A 516 26.38 48.68 -18.70
C ILE A 516 26.01 50.02 -19.35
N GLY A 517 25.63 50.04 -20.63
CA GLY A 517 25.23 51.29 -21.30
C GLY A 517 23.88 51.85 -20.83
N ASP A 518 22.96 50.99 -20.36
CA ASP A 518 21.72 51.43 -19.69
C ASP A 518 22.05 52.03 -18.31
N LEU A 519 23.01 51.43 -17.59
CA LEU A 519 23.45 51.89 -16.27
C LEU A 519 24.21 53.22 -16.34
N LEU A 520 25.08 53.38 -17.35
CA LEU A 520 25.90 54.58 -17.57
C LEU A 520 25.11 55.72 -18.27
N GLY A 521 23.89 55.45 -18.76
CA GLY A 521 23.09 56.44 -19.48
C GLY A 521 23.55 56.72 -20.91
N THR A 522 24.32 55.83 -21.52
CA THR A 522 24.80 55.95 -22.91
C THR A 522 23.78 55.43 -23.94
N GLY A 523 22.65 54.86 -23.50
CA GLY A 523 21.61 54.30 -24.35
C GLY A 523 22.00 53.00 -25.05
N GLN A 524 23.22 52.49 -24.84
CA GLN A 524 23.70 51.25 -25.45
C GLN A 524 23.16 50.03 -24.69
N VAL A 525 22.13 49.39 -25.25
CA VAL A 525 21.53 48.15 -24.73
C VAL A 525 22.36 46.94 -25.18
N SER A 526 22.49 45.91 -24.31
CA SER A 526 23.29 44.74 -24.68
C SER A 526 22.74 44.01 -25.91
N TYR A 527 23.64 43.55 -26.80
CA TYR A 527 23.27 42.78 -28.00
C TYR A 527 22.42 41.55 -27.68
N ARG A 528 22.60 40.94 -26.50
CA ARG A 528 21.81 39.77 -26.05
C ARG A 528 20.33 40.10 -25.84
N ILE A 529 20.00 41.34 -25.46
CA ILE A 529 18.63 41.80 -25.26
C ILE A 529 18.01 42.20 -26.60
N ILE A 530 18.75 42.93 -27.43
CA ILE A 530 18.30 43.30 -28.78
C ILE A 530 18.01 42.03 -29.61
N ALA A 531 18.84 40.99 -29.48
CA ALA A 531 18.66 39.72 -30.18
C ALA A 531 17.40 38.93 -29.79
N LYS A 532 16.78 39.19 -28.62
CA LYS A 532 15.51 38.55 -28.23
C LYS A 532 14.32 39.10 -29.02
N ASN A 533 14.41 40.33 -29.53
CA ASN A 533 13.35 40.99 -30.28
C ASN A 533 13.46 40.76 -31.80
N TYR A 534 14.51 40.06 -32.25
CA TYR A 534 14.69 39.73 -33.66
C TYR A 534 13.80 38.56 -34.07
N LEU A 535 13.20 38.70 -35.26
CA LEU A 535 12.44 37.62 -35.88
C LEU A 535 13.30 36.36 -36.11
N SER A 536 12.65 35.20 -36.23
CA SER A 536 13.34 33.98 -36.63
C SER A 536 13.93 34.14 -38.03
N PHE A 537 14.97 33.37 -38.39
CA PHE A 537 15.51 33.46 -39.75
C PHE A 537 14.45 33.14 -40.82
N LYS A 538 13.55 32.20 -40.53
CA LYS A 538 12.47 31.79 -41.43
C LYS A 538 11.54 32.96 -41.75
N ASP A 539 11.19 33.76 -40.74
CA ASP A 539 10.26 34.88 -40.88
C ASP A 539 10.97 36.16 -41.37
N ALA A 540 12.23 36.34 -40.98
CA ALA A 540 13.03 37.49 -41.37
C ALA A 540 13.51 37.43 -42.83
N LYS A 541 13.79 36.24 -43.37
CA LYS A 541 14.31 36.07 -44.74
C LYS A 541 13.44 36.72 -45.83
N PRO A 542 12.11 36.47 -45.90
CA PRO A 542 11.27 37.10 -46.93
C PRO A 542 11.19 38.63 -46.75
N LEU A 543 11.17 39.13 -45.51
CA LEU A 543 11.16 40.57 -45.23
C LEU A 543 12.47 41.24 -45.66
N ILE A 544 13.61 40.62 -45.37
CA ILE A 544 14.94 41.09 -45.79
C ILE A 544 15.01 41.17 -47.32
N GLN A 545 14.52 40.15 -48.03
CA GLN A 545 14.49 40.14 -49.50
C GLN A 545 13.57 41.24 -50.07
N LYS A 546 12.40 41.45 -49.45
CA LYS A 546 11.47 42.51 -49.84
C LYS A 546 12.06 43.91 -49.63
N LEU A 547 12.70 44.15 -48.48
CA LEU A 547 13.37 45.42 -48.17
C LEU A 547 14.57 45.67 -49.08
N ALA A 548 15.36 44.62 -49.36
CA ALA A 548 16.50 44.74 -50.27
C ALA A 548 16.08 45.13 -51.69
N LYS A 549 14.97 44.55 -52.21
CA LYS A 549 14.41 44.92 -53.52
C LYS A 549 13.81 46.34 -53.49
N LYS A 550 13.08 46.69 -52.43
CA LYS A 550 12.42 48.00 -52.27
C LYS A 550 13.42 49.16 -52.22
N TYR A 551 14.54 48.99 -51.51
CA TYR A 551 15.54 50.04 -51.29
C TYR A 551 16.81 49.85 -52.14
N ASN A 552 16.77 48.99 -53.16
CA ASN A 552 17.88 48.68 -54.07
C ASN A 552 19.21 48.38 -53.32
N ILE A 553 19.12 47.58 -52.25
CA ILE A 553 20.27 47.23 -51.39
C ILE A 553 21.03 46.08 -52.05
N ARG A 554 22.24 46.34 -52.55
CA ARG A 554 23.01 45.35 -53.33
C ARG A 554 24.15 44.71 -52.54
N ASN A 555 24.62 45.37 -51.48
CA ASN A 555 25.72 44.88 -50.67
C ASN A 555 25.54 45.20 -49.16
N THR A 556 26.48 44.74 -48.33
CA THR A 556 26.43 44.95 -46.88
C THR A 556 26.60 46.41 -46.45
N LYS A 557 27.28 47.23 -47.27
CA LYS A 557 27.45 48.67 -47.02
C LYS A 557 26.12 49.41 -47.24
N ASP A 558 25.40 49.08 -48.31
CA ASP A 558 24.07 49.60 -48.60
C ASP A 558 23.08 49.23 -47.48
N TRP A 559 23.18 48.01 -46.96
CA TRP A 559 22.34 47.55 -45.85
C TRP A 559 22.62 48.35 -44.57
N ASN A 560 23.89 48.54 -44.21
CA ASN A 560 24.26 49.35 -43.04
C ASN A 560 23.80 50.81 -43.18
N ASN A 561 23.85 51.37 -44.40
CA ASN A 561 23.34 52.71 -44.66
C ASN A 561 21.82 52.79 -44.56
N ALA A 562 21.09 51.77 -45.04
CA ALA A 562 19.64 51.69 -44.89
C ALA A 562 19.21 51.59 -43.41
N VAL A 563 19.93 50.82 -42.60
CA VAL A 563 19.73 50.75 -41.14
C VAL A 563 19.96 52.13 -40.49
N LYS A 564 21.05 52.81 -40.83
CA LYS A 564 21.34 54.16 -40.30
C LYS A 564 20.29 55.20 -40.67
N LYS A 565 19.65 55.05 -41.85
CA LYS A 565 18.55 55.89 -42.31
C LYS A 565 17.18 55.49 -41.75
N GLY A 566 17.12 54.50 -40.85
CA GLY A 566 15.86 54.02 -40.24
C GLY A 566 14.94 53.27 -41.21
N LEU A 567 15.46 52.81 -42.36
CA LEU A 567 14.66 52.13 -43.40
C LEU A 567 14.46 50.63 -43.11
N ILE A 568 15.18 50.09 -42.13
CA ILE A 568 15.11 48.69 -41.72
C ILE A 568 14.42 48.62 -40.34
N PRO A 569 13.33 47.83 -40.19
CA PRO A 569 12.64 47.67 -38.92
C PRO A 569 13.53 47.09 -37.81
N ASP A 570 13.30 47.52 -36.56
CA ASP A 570 14.11 47.14 -35.38
C ASP A 570 14.08 45.65 -35.02
N ASN A 571 13.07 44.92 -35.50
CA ASN A 571 12.95 43.47 -35.34
C ASN A 571 13.77 42.67 -36.38
N ILE A 572 14.51 43.36 -37.26
CA ILE A 572 15.48 42.76 -38.18
C ILE A 572 16.89 43.13 -37.72
N PRO A 573 17.83 42.16 -37.59
CA PRO A 573 19.18 42.45 -37.14
C PRO A 573 19.89 43.48 -38.02
N HIS A 574 20.64 44.40 -37.43
CA HIS A 574 21.45 45.37 -38.18
C HIS A 574 22.49 44.70 -39.08
N ARG A 575 22.94 43.51 -38.69
CA ARG A 575 23.85 42.65 -39.47
C ARG A 575 23.26 41.25 -39.60
N PRO A 576 22.29 41.03 -40.50
CA PRO A 576 21.63 39.73 -40.65
C PRO A 576 22.61 38.62 -41.01
N TRP A 577 23.61 38.91 -41.84
CA TRP A 577 24.66 37.97 -42.28
C TRP A 577 25.60 37.50 -41.17
N ARG A 578 25.66 38.19 -40.02
CA ARG A 578 26.39 37.72 -38.83
C ARG A 578 25.45 37.05 -37.82
N THR A 579 24.26 37.62 -37.64
CA THR A 579 23.30 37.19 -36.61
C THR A 579 22.66 35.84 -36.97
N TYR A 580 22.22 35.67 -38.22
CA TYR A 580 21.61 34.41 -38.67
C TYR A 580 22.62 33.37 -39.13
N LYS A 581 23.88 33.74 -39.38
CA LYS A 581 24.95 32.79 -39.74
C LYS A 581 25.33 31.85 -38.58
N LYS A 582 25.18 32.28 -37.32
CA LYS A 582 25.40 31.45 -36.13
C LYS A 582 24.25 30.49 -35.78
N ARG A 583 23.02 30.75 -36.23
CA ARG A 583 21.83 29.93 -35.92
C ARG A 583 21.61 28.74 -36.86
N LYS A 584 22.44 28.57 -37.90
CA LYS A 584 22.42 27.40 -38.79
C LYS A 584 22.93 26.09 -38.14
N LEU A 585 23.37 26.12 -36.88
CA LEU A 585 23.85 24.94 -36.15
C LEU A 585 22.80 24.30 -35.21
N ASP A 586 21.67 24.95 -34.93
CA ASP A 586 20.68 24.49 -33.93
C ASP A 586 19.31 24.13 -34.51
N SER A 587 19.19 23.86 -35.82
CA SER A 587 17.92 23.46 -36.42
C SER A 587 18.09 22.33 -37.45
N SER A 588 18.92 21.35 -37.10
CA SER A 588 19.00 20.04 -37.74
C SER A 588 18.92 18.94 -36.67
N ASN A 589 17.68 18.68 -36.22
CA ASN A 589 17.11 17.39 -35.87
C ASN A 589 15.61 17.54 -35.63
#